data_AF-A0A7J7XZA4-F1
#
_entry.id   AF-A0A7J7XZA4-F1
#
_cell.length_a   1.000
_cell.length_b   1.000
_cell.length_c   1.000
_cell.angle_alpha   90.00
_cell.angle_beta   90.00
_cell.angle_gamma   90.00
#
_symmetry.space_group_name_H-M   'P 1'
#
loop_
_entity.id
_entity.type
_entity.pdbx_description
1 polymer ?
#
loop_
_entity_poly.entity_id
_entity_poly.type
_entity_poly.pdbx_seq_one_letter_code
_entity_poly.pdbx_strand_id
1 'polypeptide(L)'
;MWHYFFWALHHDLWTILPPKLAQKILTEVLEKSLGLLASRYARACPSYKRTPQIRLDITTILICTENMLWSVCTSVQKLLNPHEYIDDKIFKIYTHCNNLLTTLVILTSPLTDLYQAFQHDIDDSASDSLKPLFKQPLHWLSCISHFHPSSLRTPSAGQLTTEGQLKLLLAQPGCNWNLLLETLLHQDGFLLKILLKSSKRTFQEQGPDTENTVKQVPTLVEAIFKILYYCNFSPQTFGNVFVSYMEEEQLWDFLYNIPVSTCMESEREVIRCLRLALTDAVKDIIQQITSVMSSRRNIETNLKKHSVPERLCESIPKEWNYIPKETKRKESSKGFTRLAAQAVSIVISKLPTVIACLPPPIKYFFFLSERKMSENFVDLKKASLLVWNLIVIICRIFEDGNTVELLTGASLDRWSKEKLSLICVCLKGIMGEQTSSPNQMTQKVIQSIEQQKPNWIKCQLLKARKLSTEW
;
A
#
# COMPACT_ATOMS: atom_id res chain seq x y z
N MET A 1 -10.88 39.03 21.59
CA MET A 1 -9.98 38.68 22.72
C MET A 1 -10.01 37.21 23.07
N TRP A 2 -11.16 36.61 23.37
CA TRP A 2 -11.26 35.17 23.71
C TRP A 2 -10.60 34.25 22.67
N HIS A 3 -10.87 34.44 21.37
CA HIS A 3 -10.24 33.64 20.31
C HIS A 3 -8.71 33.76 20.26
N TYR A 4 -8.17 34.98 20.38
CA TYR A 4 -6.72 35.20 20.39
C TYR A 4 -6.04 34.55 21.58
N PHE A 5 -6.69 34.56 22.75
CA PHE A 5 -6.21 33.82 23.92
C PHE A 5 -6.13 32.31 23.62
N PHE A 6 -7.16 31.73 22.97
CA PHE A 6 -7.15 30.31 22.60
C PHE A 6 -6.08 29.97 21.58
N TRP A 7 -5.80 30.85 20.61
CA TRP A 7 -4.72 30.65 19.65
C TRP A 7 -3.34 30.66 20.30
N ALA A 8 -3.08 31.63 21.19
CA ALA A 8 -1.83 31.69 21.94
C ALA A 8 -1.69 30.46 22.85
N LEU A 9 -2.76 30.11 23.58
CA LEU A 9 -2.78 28.94 24.43
C LEU A 9 -2.52 27.65 23.63
N HIS A 10 -3.16 27.47 22.48
CA HIS A 10 -2.94 26.31 21.62
C HIS A 10 -1.46 26.21 21.21
N HIS A 11 -0.87 27.32 20.75
CA HIS A 11 0.54 27.38 20.37
C HIS A 11 1.47 26.99 21.53
N ASP A 12 1.24 27.57 22.71
CA ASP A 12 2.08 27.32 23.89
C ASP A 12 1.95 25.88 24.39
N LEU A 13 0.74 25.32 24.37
CA LEU A 13 0.50 23.92 24.76
C LEU A 13 1.17 22.94 23.79
N TRP A 14 1.12 23.21 22.48
CA TRP A 14 1.70 22.33 21.45
C TRP A 14 3.24 22.38 21.47
N THR A 15 3.82 23.50 21.90
CA THR A 15 5.28 23.68 21.94
C THR A 15 5.92 23.14 23.22
N ILE A 16 5.22 23.22 24.37
CA ILE A 16 5.81 22.94 25.69
C ILE A 16 5.41 21.55 26.22
N LEU A 17 4.18 21.08 25.97
CA LEU A 17 3.63 19.92 26.66
C LEU A 17 3.58 18.66 25.77
N PRO A 18 3.59 17.45 26.38
CA PRO A 18 3.34 16.22 25.64
C PRO A 18 1.96 16.23 24.95
N PRO A 19 1.82 15.65 23.74
CA PRO A 19 0.62 15.81 22.91
C PRO A 19 -0.71 15.52 23.59
N LYS A 20 -0.79 14.41 24.34
CA LYS A 20 -2.00 14.01 25.07
C LYS A 20 -2.38 15.01 26.18
N LEU A 21 -1.38 15.58 26.85
CA LEU A 21 -1.60 16.53 27.93
C LEU A 21 -2.00 17.89 27.37
N ALA A 22 -1.30 18.37 26.34
CA ALA A 22 -1.61 19.59 25.61
C ALA A 22 -3.08 19.61 25.14
N GLN A 23 -3.50 18.55 24.45
CA GLN A 23 -4.86 18.40 23.96
C GLN A 23 -5.88 18.37 25.10
N LYS A 24 -5.62 17.59 26.17
CA LYS A 24 -6.53 17.48 27.33
C LYS A 24 -6.76 18.83 28.01
N ILE A 25 -5.70 19.62 28.20
CA ILE A 25 -5.79 20.96 28.81
C ILE A 25 -6.58 21.89 27.90
N LEU A 26 -6.27 21.92 26.60
CA LEU A 26 -6.99 22.74 25.64
C LEU A 26 -8.50 22.43 25.63
N THR A 27 -8.86 21.14 25.59
CA THR A 27 -10.27 20.69 25.65
C THR A 27 -10.95 21.13 26.93
N GLU A 28 -10.25 21.09 28.07
CA GLU A 28 -10.81 21.52 29.36
C GLU A 28 -11.04 23.03 29.44
N VAL A 29 -10.05 23.82 29.01
CA VAL A 29 -10.18 25.28 28.99
C VAL A 29 -11.28 25.70 28.01
N LEU A 30 -11.39 25.03 26.86
CA LEU A 30 -12.45 25.26 25.89
C LEU A 30 -13.84 24.94 26.47
N GLU A 31 -14.03 23.75 27.04
CA GLU A 31 -15.30 23.35 27.66
C GLU A 31 -15.73 24.31 28.77
N LYS A 32 -14.84 24.61 29.72
CA LYS A 32 -15.16 25.50 30.85
C LYS A 32 -15.45 26.93 30.41
N SER A 33 -14.65 27.48 29.50
CA SER A 33 -14.87 28.85 29.03
C SER A 33 -16.14 28.99 28.19
N LEU A 34 -16.49 27.99 27.37
CA LEU A 34 -17.76 27.96 26.65
C LEU A 34 -18.95 27.85 27.59
N GLY A 35 -18.86 27.03 28.64
CA GLY A 35 -19.90 26.96 29.67
C GLY A 35 -20.15 28.32 30.35
N LEU A 36 -19.08 29.05 30.67
CA LEU A 36 -19.16 30.41 31.22
C LEU A 36 -19.79 31.40 30.23
N LEU A 37 -19.38 31.37 28.96
CA LEU A 37 -19.93 32.23 27.91
C LEU A 37 -21.41 31.94 27.67
N ALA A 38 -21.79 30.66 27.53
CA ALA A 38 -23.17 30.23 27.37
C ALA A 38 -24.04 30.72 28.54
N SER A 39 -23.58 30.56 29.79
CA SER A 39 -24.31 31.06 30.96
C SER A 39 -24.41 32.58 30.99
N ARG A 40 -23.39 33.32 30.54
CA ARG A 40 -23.40 34.79 30.52
C ARG A 40 -24.38 35.33 29.49
N TYR A 41 -24.34 34.82 28.26
CA TYR A 41 -25.26 35.25 27.20
C TYR A 41 -26.70 34.84 27.50
N ALA A 42 -26.94 33.66 28.07
CA ALA A 42 -28.29 33.22 28.43
C ALA A 42 -28.98 34.12 29.48
N ARG A 43 -28.19 34.83 30.30
CA ARG A 43 -28.68 35.78 31.32
C ARG A 43 -28.65 37.24 30.83
N ALA A 44 -28.24 37.49 29.60
CA ALA A 44 -28.17 38.84 29.05
C ALA A 44 -29.58 39.34 28.69
N CYS A 45 -29.88 40.59 29.07
CA CYS A 45 -31.09 41.30 28.65
C CYS A 45 -30.69 42.46 27.72
N PRO A 46 -30.39 42.21 26.43
CA PRO A 46 -29.97 43.26 25.52
C PRO A 46 -31.09 44.27 25.28
N SER A 47 -30.71 45.55 25.18
CA SER A 47 -31.56 46.53 24.51
C SER A 47 -31.54 46.28 23.00
N TYR A 48 -32.57 46.76 22.28
CA TYR A 48 -32.66 46.62 20.82
C TYR A 48 -31.40 47.10 20.08
N LYS A 49 -30.74 48.15 20.59
CA LYS A 49 -29.48 48.68 20.01
C LYS A 49 -28.28 47.73 20.18
N ARG A 50 -28.30 46.84 21.17
CA ARG A 50 -27.23 45.87 21.46
C ARG A 50 -27.49 44.49 20.85
N THR A 51 -28.69 44.23 20.35
CA THR A 51 -29.04 42.97 19.66
C THR A 51 -28.09 42.62 18.51
N PRO A 52 -27.69 43.55 17.61
CA PRO A 52 -26.72 43.23 16.56
C PRO A 52 -25.35 42.79 17.10
N GLN A 53 -24.92 43.39 18.22
CA GLN A 53 -23.65 43.04 18.85
C GLN A 53 -23.69 41.62 19.42
N ILE A 54 -24.75 41.25 20.16
CA ILE A 54 -24.91 39.88 20.68
C ILE A 54 -24.92 38.85 19.53
N ARG A 55 -25.58 39.19 18.41
CA ARG A 55 -25.61 38.34 17.22
C ARG A 55 -24.22 38.06 16.67
N LEU A 56 -23.41 39.10 16.54
CA LEU A 56 -22.02 38.98 16.06
C LEU A 56 -21.15 38.22 17.06
N ASP A 57 -21.27 38.54 18.35
CA ASP A 57 -20.44 37.93 19.39
C ASP A 57 -20.68 36.42 19.49
N ILE A 58 -21.94 35.98 19.56
CA ILE A 58 -22.27 34.54 19.64
C ILE A 58 -21.88 33.81 18.35
N THR A 59 -22.19 34.38 17.18
CA THR A 59 -21.80 33.79 15.89
C THR A 59 -20.28 33.61 15.81
N THR A 60 -19.52 34.62 16.23
CA THR A 60 -18.05 34.56 16.26
C THR A 60 -17.56 33.47 17.21
N ILE A 61 -18.14 33.35 18.41
CA ILE A 61 -17.79 32.28 19.37
C ILE A 61 -18.01 30.90 18.73
N LEU A 62 -19.15 30.69 18.04
CA LEU A 62 -19.45 29.42 17.37
C LEU A 62 -18.44 29.10 16.26
N ILE A 63 -18.14 30.05 15.36
CA ILE A 63 -17.15 29.87 14.28
C ILE A 63 -15.75 29.59 14.86
N CYS A 64 -15.34 30.36 15.87
CA CYS A 64 -14.07 30.13 16.55
C CYS A 64 -14.01 28.75 17.20
N THR A 65 -15.12 28.27 17.75
CA THR A 65 -15.20 26.93 18.36
C THR A 65 -15.10 25.83 17.31
N GLU A 66 -15.76 25.98 16.15
CA GLU A 66 -15.61 25.06 15.01
C GLU A 66 -14.13 24.90 14.63
N ASN A 67 -13.39 25.99 14.58
CA ASN A 67 -11.96 25.95 14.27
C ASN A 67 -11.11 25.26 15.36
N MET A 68 -11.48 25.42 16.63
CA MET A 68 -10.77 24.75 17.74
C MET A 68 -11.13 23.27 17.86
N LEU A 69 -12.30 22.84 17.38
CA LEU A 69 -12.74 21.43 17.44
C LEU A 69 -11.75 20.48 16.77
N TRP A 70 -11.11 20.89 15.68
CA TRP A 70 -10.10 20.10 14.99
C TRP A 70 -8.90 19.76 15.88
N SER A 71 -8.51 20.67 16.77
CA SER A 71 -7.37 20.46 17.68
C SER A 71 -7.75 19.66 18.92
N VAL A 72 -9.01 19.69 19.36
CA VAL A 72 -9.46 18.99 20.59
C VAL A 72 -10.00 17.58 20.34
N CYS A 73 -10.46 17.29 19.12
CA CYS A 73 -10.95 15.97 18.73
C CYS A 73 -9.80 15.04 18.32
N THR A 74 -9.81 13.81 18.84
CA THR A 74 -8.76 12.80 18.55
C THR A 74 -9.11 11.84 17.42
N SER A 75 -10.37 11.81 16.98
CA SER A 75 -10.87 10.92 15.94
C SER A 75 -12.05 11.53 15.20
N VAL A 76 -12.29 11.04 13.98
CA VAL A 76 -13.43 11.44 13.15
C VAL A 76 -14.75 11.12 13.86
N GLN A 77 -14.83 9.97 14.55
CA GLN A 77 -16.02 9.56 15.31
C GLN A 77 -16.38 10.55 16.42
N LYS A 78 -15.41 11.03 17.20
CA LYS A 78 -15.68 12.01 18.27
C LYS A 78 -16.16 13.36 17.72
N LEU A 79 -15.72 13.72 16.52
CA LEU A 79 -16.10 14.95 15.83
C LEU A 79 -17.51 14.86 15.20
N LEU A 80 -17.89 13.68 14.68
CA LEU A 80 -19.17 13.50 13.98
C LEU A 80 -20.29 12.93 14.89
N ASN A 81 -19.95 12.05 15.83
CA ASN A 81 -20.89 11.35 16.71
C ASN A 81 -20.53 11.54 18.19
N PRO A 82 -20.52 12.79 18.72
CA PRO A 82 -20.13 13.04 20.11
C PRO A 82 -21.10 12.41 21.13
N HIS A 83 -22.32 12.05 20.71
CA HIS A 83 -23.35 11.42 21.53
C HIS A 83 -23.02 10.04 22.08
N GLU A 84 -22.17 9.29 21.40
CA GLU A 84 -21.75 7.95 21.83
C GLU A 84 -20.94 8.03 23.16
N TYR A 85 -20.56 9.24 23.59
CA TYR A 85 -19.69 9.48 24.73
C TYR A 85 -20.29 10.57 25.67
N ILE A 86 -21.34 10.22 26.39
CA ILE A 86 -22.16 11.16 27.21
C ILE A 86 -21.32 11.94 28.25
N ASP A 87 -20.30 11.33 28.84
CA ASP A 87 -19.41 11.98 29.82
C ASP A 87 -18.19 12.68 29.20
N ASP A 88 -18.09 12.73 27.87
CA ASP A 88 -16.97 13.36 27.18
C ASP A 88 -17.09 14.90 27.24
N LYS A 89 -15.95 15.55 27.49
CA LYS A 89 -15.84 17.03 27.43
C LYS A 89 -16.21 17.54 26.05
N ILE A 90 -15.93 16.76 25.00
CA ILE A 90 -16.32 17.09 23.63
C ILE A 90 -17.83 17.22 23.53
N PHE A 91 -18.60 16.24 24.03
CA PHE A 91 -20.07 16.32 24.02
C PHE A 91 -20.60 17.55 24.78
N LYS A 92 -19.97 17.92 25.91
CA LYS A 92 -20.29 19.14 26.65
C LYS A 92 -20.02 20.41 25.84
N ILE A 93 -18.92 20.46 25.06
CA ILE A 93 -18.65 21.56 24.12
C ILE A 93 -19.79 21.71 23.11
N TYR A 94 -20.21 20.62 22.45
CA TYR A 94 -21.35 20.65 21.53
C TYR A 94 -22.64 21.13 22.22
N THR A 95 -22.89 20.68 23.44
CA THR A 95 -24.04 21.13 24.23
C THR A 95 -23.98 22.64 24.53
N HIS A 96 -22.82 23.17 24.91
CA HIS A 96 -22.64 24.61 25.14
C HIS A 96 -22.84 25.43 23.87
N CYS A 97 -22.37 24.95 22.71
CA CYS A 97 -22.59 25.58 21.41
C CYS A 97 -24.07 25.59 21.03
N ASN A 98 -24.80 24.49 21.23
CA ASN A 98 -26.25 24.46 21.03
C ASN A 98 -26.98 25.45 21.95
N ASN A 99 -26.58 25.54 23.22
CA ASN A 99 -27.18 26.51 24.16
C ASN A 99 -26.90 27.97 23.74
N LEU A 100 -25.69 28.25 23.23
CA LEU A 100 -25.34 29.55 22.67
C LEU A 100 -26.19 29.88 21.43
N LEU A 101 -26.39 28.92 20.53
CA LEU A 101 -27.27 29.08 19.38
C LEU A 101 -28.72 29.33 19.80
N THR A 102 -29.25 28.56 20.75
CA THR A 102 -30.60 28.77 21.26
C THR A 102 -30.74 30.16 21.89
N THR A 103 -29.73 30.60 22.64
CA THR A 103 -29.68 31.96 23.21
C THR A 103 -29.70 33.03 22.13
N LEU A 104 -28.93 32.82 21.05
CA LEU A 104 -28.89 33.72 19.90
C LEU A 104 -30.26 33.86 19.23
N VAL A 105 -30.95 32.74 18.99
CA VAL A 105 -32.28 32.73 18.37
C VAL A 105 -33.29 33.43 19.26
N ILE A 106 -33.37 33.07 20.54
CA ILE A 106 -34.37 33.63 21.47
C ILE A 106 -34.16 35.13 21.68
N LEU A 107 -32.91 35.59 21.86
CA LEU A 107 -32.65 37.00 22.20
C LEU A 107 -32.65 37.94 20.99
N THR A 108 -32.46 37.42 19.77
CA THR A 108 -32.22 38.28 18.60
C THR A 108 -33.25 38.15 17.48
N SER A 109 -34.18 37.20 17.57
CA SER A 109 -35.28 37.08 16.63
C SER A 109 -36.42 38.06 16.96
N PRO A 110 -37.14 38.58 15.95
CA PRO A 110 -38.38 39.31 16.16
C PRO A 110 -39.40 38.46 16.92
N LEU A 111 -40.16 39.08 17.83
CA LEU A 111 -41.17 38.38 18.63
C LEU A 111 -42.25 37.72 17.76
N THR A 112 -42.58 38.36 16.63
CA THR A 112 -43.53 37.83 15.63
C THR A 112 -43.09 36.48 15.09
N ASP A 113 -41.80 36.35 14.77
CA ASP A 113 -41.22 35.17 14.13
C ASP A 113 -41.09 34.04 15.14
N LEU A 114 -40.73 34.37 16.40
CA LEU A 114 -40.73 33.41 17.49
C LEU A 114 -42.15 32.91 17.77
N TYR A 115 -43.13 33.82 17.86
CA TYR A 115 -44.52 33.47 18.12
C TYR A 115 -45.10 32.55 17.03
N GLN A 116 -44.84 32.86 15.74
CA GLN A 116 -45.23 32.01 14.62
C GLN A 116 -44.56 30.64 14.68
N ALA A 117 -43.25 30.59 14.96
CA ALA A 117 -42.53 29.32 15.08
C ALA A 117 -43.08 28.43 16.21
N PHE A 118 -43.44 29.01 17.36
CA PHE A 118 -44.03 28.26 18.47
C PHE A 118 -45.54 27.96 18.31
N GLN A 119 -46.29 28.76 17.55
CA GLN A 119 -47.70 28.50 17.23
C GLN A 119 -47.87 27.37 16.22
N HIS A 120 -47.04 27.33 15.17
CA HIS A 120 -47.08 26.27 14.16
C HIS A 120 -46.75 24.87 14.72
N ASP A 121 -46.16 24.79 15.92
CA ASP A 121 -45.93 23.54 16.65
C ASP A 121 -47.13 23.07 17.48
N ILE A 122 -48.09 23.96 17.74
CA ILE A 122 -49.28 23.68 18.58
C ILE A 122 -50.47 23.24 17.71
N ASP A 123 -50.56 23.72 16.47
CA ASP A 123 -51.59 23.29 15.51
C ASP A 123 -51.14 22.04 14.73
N ASP A 124 -51.59 20.89 15.22
CA ASP A 124 -51.66 19.54 14.64
C ASP A 124 -50.86 19.22 13.35
N SER A 125 -49.98 18.20 13.49
CA SER A 125 -49.35 17.30 12.47
C SER A 125 -47.84 17.38 12.24
N ALA A 126 -47.07 18.20 13.00
CA ALA A 126 -45.60 18.22 12.92
C ALA A 126 -44.87 17.82 14.23
N SER A 127 -45.55 17.15 15.16
CA SER A 127 -45.07 16.93 16.54
C SER A 127 -43.82 16.05 16.73
N ASP A 128 -43.24 15.53 15.64
CA ASP A 128 -42.03 14.71 15.62
C ASP A 128 -40.80 15.37 14.97
N SER A 129 -40.92 16.54 14.32
CA SER A 129 -39.81 17.11 13.53
C SER A 129 -38.85 18.01 14.33
N LEU A 130 -39.32 18.68 15.39
CA LEU A 130 -38.51 19.60 16.22
C LEU A 130 -37.99 18.99 17.53
N LYS A 131 -38.64 17.94 18.06
CA LYS A 131 -38.14 17.17 19.22
C LYS A 131 -36.76 16.50 19.02
N PRO A 132 -36.30 16.15 17.80
CA PRO A 132 -34.93 15.69 17.57
C PRO A 132 -33.93 16.84 17.39
N LEU A 133 -34.36 18.05 17.02
CA LEU A 133 -33.46 19.11 16.55
C LEU A 133 -32.51 19.61 17.65
N PHE A 134 -33.03 19.79 18.86
CA PHE A 134 -32.23 20.18 20.04
C PHE A 134 -31.51 19.01 20.71
N LYS A 135 -31.84 17.77 20.32
CA LYS A 135 -31.10 16.56 20.75
C LYS A 135 -29.99 16.20 19.77
N GLN A 136 -29.77 16.95 18.68
CA GLN A 136 -28.68 16.74 17.74
C GLN A 136 -27.49 17.67 18.06
N PRO A 137 -26.30 17.15 18.41
CA PRO A 137 -25.16 17.92 18.87
C PRO A 137 -24.57 18.72 17.74
N LEU A 138 -24.72 18.24 16.50
CA LEU A 138 -24.27 18.93 15.30
C LEU A 138 -25.24 20.01 14.79
N HIS A 139 -26.36 20.27 15.49
CA HIS A 139 -27.35 21.25 15.04
C HIS A 139 -26.74 22.66 14.89
N TRP A 140 -25.93 23.10 15.84
CA TRP A 140 -25.26 24.39 15.72
C TRP A 140 -24.33 24.49 14.51
N LEU A 141 -23.67 23.40 14.14
CA LEU A 141 -22.80 23.34 12.95
C LEU A 141 -23.58 23.52 11.65
N SER A 142 -24.74 22.86 11.53
CA SER A 142 -25.62 23.08 10.37
C SER A 142 -26.10 24.54 10.29
N CYS A 143 -26.43 25.16 11.42
CA CYS A 143 -26.90 26.55 11.41
C CYS A 143 -25.79 27.55 11.04
N ILE A 144 -24.55 27.35 11.51
CA ILE A 144 -23.45 28.23 11.12
C ILE A 144 -23.02 28.05 9.67
N SER A 145 -23.28 26.88 9.05
CA SER A 145 -22.90 26.60 7.67
C SER A 145 -23.48 27.60 6.66
N HIS A 146 -24.62 28.22 6.99
CA HIS A 146 -25.25 29.28 6.20
C HIS A 146 -24.48 30.61 6.22
N PHE A 147 -23.69 30.85 7.26
CA PHE A 147 -22.91 32.07 7.46
C PHE A 147 -21.42 31.87 7.16
N HIS A 148 -20.92 30.65 7.33
CA HIS A 148 -19.55 30.26 7.10
C HIS A 148 -19.53 28.82 6.56
N PRO A 149 -19.01 28.56 5.35
CA PRO A 149 -19.03 27.21 4.78
C PRO A 149 -18.27 26.23 5.68
N SER A 150 -18.99 25.29 6.28
CA SER A 150 -18.42 24.32 7.22
C SER A 150 -17.65 23.23 6.46
N SER A 151 -16.39 22.97 6.83
CA SER A 151 -15.56 21.91 6.20
C SER A 151 -15.93 20.49 6.67
N LEU A 152 -16.94 20.34 7.54
CA LEU A 152 -17.16 19.14 8.34
C LEU A 152 -17.98 18.02 7.69
N ARG A 153 -18.80 18.28 6.66
CA ARG A 153 -19.68 17.25 6.07
C ARG A 153 -19.66 17.24 4.56
N THR A 154 -19.58 16.02 4.00
CA THR A 154 -20.05 15.76 2.64
C THR A 154 -21.59 15.72 2.62
N PRO A 155 -22.26 16.30 1.60
CA PRO A 155 -23.72 16.32 1.52
C PRO A 155 -24.40 14.95 1.43
N SER A 156 -23.69 13.88 1.07
CA SER A 156 -24.29 12.62 0.63
C SER A 156 -24.13 11.42 1.57
N ALA A 157 -23.23 11.44 2.57
CA ALA A 157 -22.87 10.21 3.29
C ALA A 157 -22.66 10.33 4.81
N GLY A 158 -22.80 11.52 5.42
CA GLY A 158 -22.52 11.70 6.85
C GLY A 158 -21.06 11.43 7.24
N GLN A 159 -20.17 11.24 6.26
CA GLN A 159 -18.73 11.07 6.44
C GLN A 159 -18.00 12.41 6.24
N LEU A 160 -16.87 12.54 6.93
CA LEU A 160 -15.98 13.69 6.79
C LEU A 160 -15.41 13.73 5.36
N THR A 161 -15.24 14.93 4.81
CA THR A 161 -14.53 15.11 3.53
C THR A 161 -13.07 14.68 3.68
N THR A 162 -12.40 14.34 2.57
CA THR A 162 -10.93 14.12 2.54
C THR A 162 -10.18 15.33 3.09
N GLU A 163 -10.64 16.54 2.74
CA GLU A 163 -10.13 17.80 3.28
C GLU A 163 -10.33 17.89 4.80
N GLY A 164 -11.51 17.53 5.30
CA GLY A 164 -11.80 17.54 6.74
C GLY A 164 -10.94 16.53 7.51
N GLN A 165 -10.71 15.33 6.98
CA GLN A 165 -9.81 14.36 7.60
C GLN A 165 -8.36 14.86 7.64
N LEU A 166 -7.89 15.47 6.55
CA LEU A 166 -6.58 16.09 6.51
C LEU A 166 -6.47 17.25 7.51
N LYS A 167 -7.50 18.09 7.59
CA LYS A 167 -7.56 19.19 8.57
C LYS A 167 -7.51 18.67 10.00
N LEU A 168 -8.24 17.59 10.30
CA LEU A 168 -8.20 16.92 11.61
C LEU A 168 -6.80 16.38 11.93
N LEU A 169 -6.14 15.73 10.96
CA LEU A 169 -4.79 15.20 11.11
C LEU A 169 -3.75 16.30 11.38
N LEU A 170 -3.81 17.40 10.63
CA LEU A 170 -2.88 18.52 10.76
C LEU A 170 -3.08 19.34 12.05
N ALA A 171 -4.29 19.32 12.60
CA ALA A 171 -4.60 20.01 13.86
C ALA A 171 -4.12 19.25 15.11
N GLN A 172 -3.65 18.00 14.98
CA GLN A 172 -3.18 17.22 16.13
C GLN A 172 -1.85 17.77 16.70
N PRO A 173 -1.61 17.65 18.02
CA PRO A 173 -0.35 18.06 18.66
C PRO A 173 0.87 17.22 18.32
N GLY A 174 0.66 16.08 17.67
CA GLY A 174 1.73 15.20 17.22
C GLY A 174 1.19 14.18 16.24
N CYS A 175 2.08 13.32 15.74
CA CYS A 175 1.71 12.30 14.78
C CYS A 175 0.81 11.24 15.43
N ASN A 176 -0.48 11.27 15.09
CA ASN A 176 -1.42 10.20 15.41
C ASN A 176 -1.42 9.18 14.28
N TRP A 177 -0.68 8.08 14.44
CA TRP A 177 -0.52 7.04 13.41
C TRP A 177 -1.84 6.40 12.97
N ASN A 178 -2.81 6.26 13.88
CA ASN A 178 -4.12 5.70 13.56
C ASN A 178 -4.90 6.65 12.65
N LEU A 179 -4.92 7.93 13.00
CA LEU A 179 -5.57 8.96 12.20
C LEU A 179 -4.86 9.15 10.85
N LEU A 180 -3.53 9.05 10.81
CA LEU A 180 -2.76 9.07 9.58
C LEU A 180 -3.19 7.91 8.68
N LEU A 181 -3.19 6.69 9.19
CA LEU A 181 -3.57 5.51 8.41
C LEU A 181 -5.04 5.60 7.93
N GLU A 182 -5.97 6.02 8.79
CA GLU A 182 -7.37 6.26 8.42
C GLU A 182 -7.49 7.27 7.28
N THR A 183 -6.76 8.39 7.38
CA THR A 183 -6.74 9.45 6.35
C THR A 183 -6.13 8.96 5.03
N LEU A 184 -5.06 8.16 5.10
CA LEU A 184 -4.41 7.59 3.92
C LEU A 184 -5.27 6.55 3.21
N LEU A 185 -6.09 5.79 3.94
CA LEU A 185 -6.97 4.76 3.37
C LEU A 185 -8.34 5.30 2.92
N HIS A 186 -8.72 6.50 3.36
CA HIS A 186 -10.02 7.09 3.05
C HIS A 186 -10.23 7.30 1.53
N GLN A 187 -11.48 7.09 1.09
CA GLN A 187 -11.89 7.18 -0.32
C GLN A 187 -10.93 6.45 -1.28
N ASP A 188 -10.65 5.17 -0.99
CA ASP A 188 -9.77 4.31 -1.79
C ASP A 188 -8.35 4.88 -2.02
N GLY A 189 -7.84 5.60 -1.03
CA GLY A 189 -6.49 6.18 -1.07
C GLY A 189 -6.37 7.39 -1.99
N PHE A 190 -7.42 8.20 -2.09
CA PHE A 190 -7.40 9.43 -2.89
C PHE A 190 -6.22 10.34 -2.55
N LEU A 191 -5.93 10.55 -1.26
CA LEU A 191 -4.79 11.34 -0.80
C LEU A 191 -3.46 10.74 -1.27
N LEU A 192 -3.31 9.41 -1.24
CA LEU A 192 -2.11 8.72 -1.71
C LEU A 192 -1.89 8.92 -3.20
N LYS A 193 -2.95 8.94 -4.01
CA LYS A 193 -2.87 9.26 -5.45
C LYS A 193 -2.36 10.69 -5.67
N ILE A 194 -2.87 11.66 -4.91
CA ILE A 194 -2.40 13.05 -4.96
C ILE A 194 -0.92 13.14 -4.57
N LEU A 195 -0.53 12.47 -3.48
CA LEU A 195 0.85 12.45 -3.00
C LEU A 195 1.81 11.89 -4.05
N LEU A 196 1.48 10.73 -4.65
CA LEU A 196 2.27 10.13 -5.74
C LEU A 196 2.35 11.02 -6.97
N LYS A 197 1.27 11.73 -7.32
CA LYS A 197 1.28 12.69 -8.42
C LYS A 197 2.15 13.92 -8.11
N SER A 198 2.14 14.36 -6.86
CA SER A 198 2.91 15.54 -6.41
C SER A 198 4.40 15.26 -6.31
N SER A 199 4.81 14.03 -5.93
CA SER A 199 6.24 13.68 -5.85
C SER A 199 6.97 13.83 -7.18
N LYS A 200 6.26 13.73 -8.31
CA LYS A 200 6.80 13.98 -9.65
C LYS A 200 7.32 15.41 -9.84
N ARG A 201 6.62 16.40 -9.28
CA ARG A 201 6.95 17.82 -9.49
C ARG A 201 8.23 18.22 -8.79
N THR A 202 8.52 17.62 -7.64
CA THR A 202 9.69 17.93 -6.83
C THR A 202 11.00 17.43 -7.47
N PHE A 203 10.95 16.35 -8.25
CA PHE A 203 12.12 15.83 -8.97
C PHE A 203 12.40 16.52 -10.30
N GLN A 204 11.43 17.22 -10.89
CA GLN A 204 11.63 17.98 -12.13
C GLN A 204 12.28 19.35 -11.91
N GLU A 205 12.25 19.88 -10.69
CA GLU A 205 12.85 21.19 -10.34
C GLU A 205 14.28 21.08 -9.80
N GLN A 206 14.77 19.88 -9.48
CA GLN A 206 16.17 19.65 -9.13
C GLN A 206 16.94 19.28 -10.40
N GLY A 207 17.81 20.20 -10.86
CA GLY A 207 18.71 19.98 -11.99
C GLY A 207 19.68 18.81 -11.79
N PRO A 208 20.40 18.40 -12.84
CA PRO A 208 21.16 17.14 -12.88
C PRO A 208 22.44 17.10 -12.02
N ASP A 209 22.71 18.15 -11.23
CA ASP A 209 23.97 18.30 -10.50
C ASP A 209 23.76 18.06 -9.00
N THR A 210 23.55 16.81 -8.59
CA THR A 210 23.99 16.37 -7.25
C THR A 210 24.26 14.87 -7.25
N GLU A 211 25.27 14.47 -8.02
CA GLU A 211 25.90 13.18 -7.83
C GLU A 211 26.54 13.09 -6.43
N ASN A 212 26.35 11.93 -5.81
CA ASN A 212 27.19 11.36 -4.76
C ASN A 212 27.07 11.97 -3.35
N THR A 213 26.04 11.52 -2.62
CA THR A 213 26.10 10.96 -1.23
C THR A 213 24.79 11.23 -0.47
N VAL A 214 23.71 10.52 -0.80
CA VAL A 214 22.51 10.51 0.05
C VAL A 214 22.32 9.10 0.57
N LYS A 215 22.61 8.88 1.85
CA LYS A 215 22.19 7.69 2.59
C LYS A 215 20.70 7.47 2.31
N GLN A 216 20.35 6.24 1.94
CA GLN A 216 19.02 5.71 1.60
C GLN A 216 17.87 6.27 2.46
N VAL A 217 17.43 7.49 2.20
CA VAL A 217 16.14 7.95 2.70
C VAL A 217 15.11 7.30 1.77
N PRO A 218 14.19 6.48 2.29
CA PRO A 218 13.16 5.88 1.45
C PRO A 218 12.37 6.99 0.78
N THR A 219 12.23 6.92 -0.54
CA THR A 219 11.43 7.89 -1.29
C THR A 219 9.98 7.84 -0.82
N LEU A 220 9.22 8.92 -1.01
CA LEU A 220 7.79 8.94 -0.66
C LEU A 220 7.04 7.77 -1.32
N VAL A 221 7.40 7.43 -2.56
CA VAL A 221 6.84 6.28 -3.29
C VAL A 221 7.14 4.96 -2.58
N GLU A 222 8.38 4.74 -2.14
CA GLU A 222 8.77 3.54 -1.39
C GLU A 222 8.06 3.46 -0.03
N ALA A 223 7.92 4.60 0.67
CA ALA A 223 7.20 4.67 1.93
C ALA A 223 5.72 4.32 1.77
N ILE A 224 5.04 4.90 0.77
CA ILE A 224 3.65 4.59 0.44
C ILE A 224 3.50 3.11 0.06
N PHE A 225 4.42 2.59 -0.76
CA PHE A 225 4.43 1.19 -1.15
C PHE A 225 4.51 0.29 0.08
N LYS A 226 5.48 0.54 0.98
CA LYS A 226 5.66 -0.26 2.21
C LYS A 226 4.43 -0.21 3.12
N ILE A 227 3.85 0.98 3.35
CA ILE A 227 2.66 1.12 4.20
C ILE A 227 1.50 0.29 3.65
N LEU A 228 1.21 0.42 2.36
CA LEU A 228 0.10 -0.30 1.74
C LEU A 228 0.39 -1.80 1.55
N TYR A 229 1.65 -2.17 1.32
CA TYR A 229 2.10 -3.57 1.19
C TYR A 229 1.81 -4.39 2.44
N TYR A 230 2.01 -3.80 3.63
CA TYR A 230 1.70 -4.44 4.91
C TYR A 230 0.25 -4.24 5.36
N CYS A 231 -0.55 -3.43 4.65
CA CYS A 231 -1.94 -3.16 5.00
C CYS A 231 -2.89 -4.23 4.45
N ASN A 232 -3.02 -5.35 5.17
CA ASN A 232 -3.90 -6.44 4.78
C ASN A 232 -5.40 -6.15 4.93
N PHE A 233 -5.77 -5.09 5.67
CA PHE A 233 -7.18 -4.74 5.89
C PHE A 233 -7.86 -4.12 4.66
N SER A 234 -7.09 -3.51 3.76
CA SER A 234 -7.61 -2.89 2.54
C SER A 234 -6.67 -3.14 1.34
N PRO A 235 -6.59 -4.39 0.85
CA PRO A 235 -5.80 -4.71 -0.33
C PRO A 235 -6.28 -3.95 -1.58
N GLN A 236 -7.55 -3.54 -1.60
CA GLN A 236 -8.13 -2.76 -2.68
C GLN A 236 -7.46 -1.39 -2.84
N THR A 237 -7.12 -0.73 -1.72
CA THR A 237 -6.44 0.57 -1.75
C THR A 237 -5.10 0.47 -2.44
N PHE A 238 -4.28 -0.55 -2.14
CA PHE A 238 -3.01 -0.78 -2.84
C PHE A 238 -3.22 -0.93 -4.34
N GLY A 239 -4.14 -1.81 -4.75
CA GLY A 239 -4.45 -2.05 -6.15
C GLY A 239 -4.91 -0.78 -6.87
N ASN A 240 -5.88 -0.06 -6.30
CA ASN A 240 -6.45 1.16 -6.89
C ASN A 240 -5.43 2.30 -7.01
N VAL A 241 -4.58 2.49 -6.00
CA VAL A 241 -3.56 3.54 -5.99
C VAL A 241 -2.49 3.23 -7.04
N PHE A 242 -1.91 2.03 -7.02
CA PHE A 242 -0.81 1.71 -7.91
C PHE A 242 -1.25 1.41 -9.34
N VAL A 243 -2.44 0.88 -9.59
CA VAL A 243 -2.97 0.75 -10.96
C VAL A 243 -3.18 2.13 -11.59
N SER A 244 -3.79 3.09 -10.87
CA SER A 244 -3.89 4.47 -11.36
C SER A 244 -2.51 5.08 -11.65
N TYR A 245 -1.53 4.85 -10.76
CA TYR A 245 -0.16 5.31 -10.97
C TYR A 245 0.49 4.69 -12.22
N MET A 246 0.30 3.38 -12.44
CA MET A 246 0.83 2.66 -13.60
C MET A 246 0.24 3.16 -14.92
N GLU A 247 -1.05 3.54 -14.93
CA GLU A 247 -1.71 4.16 -16.09
C GLU A 247 -1.19 5.57 -16.37
N GLU A 248 -1.07 6.40 -15.33
CA GLU A 248 -0.59 7.77 -15.48
C GLU A 248 0.87 7.81 -15.96
N GLU A 249 1.70 6.87 -15.49
CA GLU A 249 3.13 6.78 -15.85
C GLU A 249 3.43 5.83 -17.03
N GLN A 250 2.40 5.22 -17.64
CA GLN A 250 2.54 4.28 -18.77
C GLN A 250 3.55 3.15 -18.50
N LEU A 251 3.51 2.58 -17.30
CA LEU A 251 4.51 1.60 -16.83
C LEU A 251 4.15 0.15 -17.10
N TRP A 252 3.10 -0.08 -17.88
CA TRP A 252 2.56 -1.41 -18.17
C TRP A 252 3.59 -2.34 -18.83
N ASP A 253 4.45 -1.81 -19.70
CA ASP A 253 5.51 -2.58 -20.36
C ASP A 253 6.56 -3.08 -19.36
N PHE A 254 6.87 -2.29 -18.32
CA PHE A 254 7.80 -2.68 -17.25
C PHE A 254 7.21 -3.77 -16.36
N LEU A 255 5.89 -3.79 -16.15
CA LEU A 255 5.21 -4.85 -15.40
C LEU A 255 5.20 -6.18 -16.16
N TYR A 256 5.19 -6.14 -17.50
CA TYR A 256 5.31 -7.34 -18.31
C TYR A 256 6.73 -7.92 -18.28
N ASN A 257 7.73 -7.03 -18.19
CA ASN A 257 9.16 -7.34 -18.30
C ASN A 257 9.99 -6.79 -17.13
N ILE A 258 9.66 -7.12 -15.87
CA ILE A 258 10.33 -6.57 -14.67
C ILE A 258 11.86 -6.78 -14.70
N PRO A 259 12.68 -5.73 -14.93
CA PRO A 259 14.14 -5.83 -15.08
C PRO A 259 14.78 -6.36 -13.79
N VAL A 260 15.76 -7.28 -13.84
CA VAL A 260 16.37 -7.83 -12.60
C VAL A 260 17.65 -7.09 -12.19
N SER A 261 18.37 -6.47 -13.13
CA SER A 261 19.63 -5.79 -12.82
C SER A 261 19.40 -4.48 -12.07
N THR A 262 20.25 -4.23 -11.07
CA THR A 262 20.36 -2.96 -10.33
C THR A 262 20.96 -1.82 -11.17
N CYS A 263 21.39 -2.12 -12.40
CA CYS A 263 22.12 -1.23 -13.31
C CYS A 263 21.21 -0.69 -14.42
N MET A 264 19.99 -0.30 -14.07
CA MET A 264 19.16 0.53 -14.94
C MET A 264 18.88 1.80 -14.16
N GLU A 265 19.57 2.89 -14.53
CA GLU A 265 19.36 4.25 -14.00
C GLU A 265 17.93 4.78 -14.24
N SER A 266 17.09 3.99 -14.92
CA SER A 266 15.70 4.28 -15.29
C SER A 266 14.65 3.35 -14.67
N GLU A 267 14.98 2.53 -13.66
CA GLU A 267 13.95 1.72 -12.97
C GLU A 267 13.08 2.61 -12.08
N ARG A 268 11.80 2.79 -12.45
CA ARG A 268 10.81 3.49 -11.63
C ARG A 268 10.68 2.83 -10.27
N GLU A 269 10.53 3.64 -9.22
CA GLU A 269 10.58 3.19 -7.83
C GLU A 269 9.52 2.15 -7.49
N VAL A 270 8.33 2.25 -8.08
CA VAL A 270 7.24 1.25 -7.90
C VAL A 270 7.64 -0.10 -8.47
N ILE A 271 8.24 -0.14 -9.66
CA ILE A 271 8.72 -1.38 -10.29
C ILE A 271 9.82 -2.00 -9.46
N ARG A 272 10.75 -1.18 -8.96
CA ARG A 272 11.81 -1.62 -8.04
C ARG A 272 11.22 -2.24 -6.77
N CYS A 273 10.21 -1.61 -6.16
CA CYS A 273 9.56 -2.14 -4.95
C CYS A 273 8.83 -3.47 -5.22
N LEU A 274 8.08 -3.56 -6.33
CA LEU A 274 7.42 -4.79 -6.76
C LEU A 274 8.42 -5.92 -7.00
N ARG A 275 9.51 -5.62 -7.69
CA ARG A 275 10.60 -6.57 -7.96
C ARG A 275 11.21 -7.11 -6.67
N LEU A 276 11.54 -6.24 -5.72
CA LEU A 276 12.13 -6.66 -4.46
C LEU A 276 11.17 -7.58 -3.68
N ALA A 277 9.88 -7.23 -3.63
CA ALA A 277 8.87 -8.05 -2.97
C ALA A 277 8.72 -9.44 -3.62
N LEU A 278 8.72 -9.51 -4.95
CA LEU A 278 8.61 -10.79 -5.67
C LEU A 278 9.90 -11.60 -5.62
N THR A 279 11.07 -10.95 -5.62
CA THR A 279 12.39 -11.60 -5.48
C THR A 279 12.53 -12.28 -4.13
N ASP A 280 12.11 -11.59 -3.06
CA ASP A 280 12.09 -12.15 -1.71
C ASP A 280 11.17 -13.38 -1.62
N ALA A 281 9.99 -13.32 -2.26
CA ALA A 281 9.03 -14.42 -2.29
C ALA A 281 9.55 -15.71 -2.97
N VAL A 282 10.46 -15.59 -3.95
CA VAL A 282 11.03 -16.76 -4.67
C VAL A 282 12.38 -17.21 -4.12
N LYS A 283 12.94 -16.54 -3.13
CA LYS A 283 14.28 -16.79 -2.57
C LYS A 283 14.51 -18.25 -2.22
N ASP A 284 13.54 -18.90 -1.57
CA ASP A 284 13.62 -20.31 -1.17
C ASP A 284 13.67 -21.26 -2.37
N ILE A 285 13.01 -20.92 -3.49
CA ILE A 285 13.07 -21.70 -4.73
C ILE A 285 14.48 -21.61 -5.31
N ILE A 286 15.04 -20.40 -5.36
CA ILE A 286 16.40 -20.15 -5.87
C ILE A 286 17.42 -20.93 -5.04
N GLN A 287 17.36 -20.86 -3.71
CA GLN A 287 18.25 -21.59 -2.80
C GLN A 287 18.20 -23.10 -3.02
N GLN A 288 17.00 -23.68 -3.15
CA GLN A 288 16.87 -25.12 -3.37
C GLN A 288 17.44 -25.55 -4.72
N ILE A 289 17.21 -24.79 -5.79
CA ILE A 289 17.75 -25.13 -7.11
C ILE A 289 19.28 -25.02 -7.13
N THR A 290 19.84 -23.99 -6.51
CA THR A 290 21.29 -23.84 -6.35
C THR A 290 21.91 -25.00 -5.56
N SER A 291 21.21 -25.51 -4.52
CA SER A 291 21.64 -26.70 -3.77
C SER A 291 21.60 -28.01 -4.60
N VAL A 292 20.61 -28.17 -5.47
CA VAL A 292 20.51 -29.32 -6.38
C VAL A 292 21.61 -29.28 -7.43
N MET A 293 21.98 -28.10 -7.91
CA MET A 293 23.08 -27.93 -8.88
C MET A 293 24.44 -28.24 -8.27
N SER A 294 24.70 -27.77 -7.05
CA SER A 294 25.97 -28.01 -6.34
C SER A 294 26.15 -29.46 -5.91
N SER A 295 25.11 -30.11 -5.37
CA SER A 295 25.18 -31.50 -4.91
C SER A 295 25.45 -32.51 -6.03
N ARG A 296 24.88 -32.31 -7.23
CA ARG A 296 25.10 -33.25 -8.34
C ARG A 296 26.47 -33.09 -9.00
N ARG A 297 27.05 -31.89 -8.93
CA ARG A 297 28.43 -31.68 -9.35
C ARG A 297 29.41 -32.50 -8.51
N ASN A 298 29.22 -32.54 -7.19
CA ASN A 298 30.06 -33.35 -6.29
C ASN A 298 30.05 -34.84 -6.68
N ILE A 299 28.89 -35.35 -7.15
CA ILE A 299 28.76 -36.74 -7.62
C ILE A 299 29.47 -36.93 -8.97
N GLU A 300 29.35 -35.96 -9.90
CA GLU A 300 30.02 -36.03 -11.20
C GLU A 300 31.54 -35.84 -11.12
N THR A 301 32.04 -35.02 -10.19
CA THR A 301 33.48 -34.90 -9.92
C THR A 301 34.06 -36.15 -9.27
N ASN A 302 33.32 -36.80 -8.36
CA ASN A 302 33.75 -38.04 -7.71
C ASN A 302 33.75 -39.26 -8.67
N LEU A 303 32.97 -39.21 -9.76
CA LEU A 303 32.96 -40.23 -10.81
C LEU A 303 34.03 -40.03 -11.89
N LYS A 304 34.75 -38.89 -11.90
CA LYS A 304 35.91 -38.71 -12.76
C LYS A 304 37.07 -39.52 -12.19
N LYS A 305 37.26 -40.75 -12.70
CA LYS A 305 38.58 -41.39 -12.65
C LYS A 305 39.59 -40.39 -13.22
N HIS A 306 40.53 -39.96 -12.39
CA HIS A 306 41.59 -39.04 -12.79
C HIS A 306 42.24 -39.54 -14.09
N SER A 307 42.14 -38.76 -15.17
CA SER A 307 43.00 -38.98 -16.34
C SER A 307 44.41 -38.56 -15.95
N VAL A 308 45.37 -39.44 -16.18
CA VAL A 308 46.80 -39.16 -15.96
C VAL A 308 47.19 -37.92 -16.77
N PRO A 309 47.84 -36.90 -16.18
CA PRO A 309 48.31 -35.72 -16.90
C PRO A 309 49.20 -36.10 -18.10
N GLU A 310 49.08 -35.40 -19.23
CA GLU A 310 49.79 -35.74 -20.48
C GLU A 310 51.31 -35.88 -20.29
N ARG A 311 51.93 -35.05 -19.43
CA ARG A 311 53.36 -35.11 -19.10
C ARG A 311 53.78 -36.42 -18.40
N LEU A 312 52.86 -37.07 -17.69
CA LEU A 312 53.09 -38.38 -17.08
C LEU A 312 52.90 -39.50 -18.10
N CYS A 313 51.97 -39.36 -19.05
CA CYS A 313 51.81 -40.32 -20.16
C CYS A 313 53.07 -40.41 -21.05
N GLU A 314 53.79 -39.29 -21.24
CA GLU A 314 55.06 -39.26 -21.98
C GLU A 314 56.22 -39.98 -21.24
N SER A 315 56.11 -40.13 -19.92
CA SER A 315 57.10 -40.83 -19.08
C SER A 315 56.83 -42.33 -18.91
N ILE A 316 55.74 -42.85 -19.47
CA ILE A 316 55.39 -44.28 -19.36
C ILE A 316 56.23 -45.09 -20.36
N PRO A 317 56.97 -46.11 -19.92
CA PRO A 317 57.74 -46.98 -20.81
C PRO A 317 56.85 -47.65 -21.86
N LYS A 318 57.31 -47.69 -23.12
CA LYS A 318 56.52 -48.18 -24.26
C LYS A 318 56.18 -49.67 -24.14
N GLU A 319 56.89 -50.43 -23.31
CA GLU A 319 56.62 -51.85 -23.07
C GLU A 319 55.32 -52.10 -22.30
N TRP A 320 54.74 -51.07 -21.67
CA TRP A 320 53.55 -51.22 -20.80
C TRP A 320 52.21 -51.20 -21.56
N ASN A 321 52.21 -50.96 -22.89
CA ASN A 321 51.01 -50.97 -23.74
C ASN A 321 49.82 -50.19 -23.13
N TYR A 322 50.08 -49.06 -22.46
CA TYR A 322 49.02 -48.25 -21.88
C TYR A 322 48.24 -47.53 -22.99
N ILE A 323 46.98 -47.91 -23.18
CA ILE A 323 46.06 -47.23 -24.10
C ILE A 323 45.30 -46.17 -23.29
N PRO A 324 45.51 -44.87 -23.53
CA PRO A 324 44.75 -43.82 -22.88
C PRO A 324 43.27 -44.01 -23.23
N LYS A 325 42.41 -44.19 -22.22
CA LYS A 325 40.97 -44.08 -22.45
C LYS A 325 40.68 -42.62 -22.79
N GLU A 326 40.59 -42.29 -24.08
CA GLU A 326 39.99 -41.04 -24.51
C GLU A 326 38.57 -40.96 -23.94
N THR A 327 38.40 -40.20 -22.86
CA THR A 327 37.07 -39.81 -22.41
C THR A 327 36.55 -38.77 -23.38
N LYS A 328 36.10 -39.18 -24.57
CA LYS A 328 35.19 -38.38 -25.38
C LYS A 328 34.00 -38.05 -24.49
N ARG A 329 33.95 -36.80 -24.06
CA ARG A 329 33.00 -36.20 -23.13
C ARG A 329 31.59 -36.18 -23.74
N LYS A 330 30.99 -37.34 -23.99
CA LYS A 330 29.54 -37.46 -24.20
C LYS A 330 28.91 -37.53 -22.81
N GLU A 331 28.69 -36.37 -22.20
CA GLU A 331 27.70 -36.27 -21.12
C GLU A 331 26.42 -36.94 -21.62
N SER A 332 25.96 -37.98 -20.93
CA SER A 332 24.71 -38.62 -21.33
C SER A 332 23.59 -37.57 -21.23
N SER A 333 22.99 -37.21 -22.37
CA SER A 333 21.88 -36.26 -22.45
C SER A 333 20.75 -36.61 -21.45
N LYS A 334 20.58 -37.91 -21.15
CA LYS A 334 19.68 -38.44 -20.12
C LYS A 334 19.94 -37.88 -18.72
N GLY A 335 21.20 -37.68 -18.32
CA GLY A 335 21.57 -37.17 -17.00
C GLY A 335 21.09 -35.74 -16.79
N PHE A 336 21.33 -34.88 -17.77
CA PHE A 336 20.88 -33.48 -17.74
C PHE A 336 19.35 -33.37 -17.87
N THR A 337 18.70 -34.14 -18.75
CA THR A 337 17.23 -34.11 -18.85
C THR A 337 16.56 -34.41 -17.52
N ARG A 338 17.10 -35.36 -16.73
CA ARG A 338 16.61 -35.64 -15.36
C ARG A 338 16.85 -34.49 -14.39
N LEU A 339 18.00 -33.80 -14.48
CA LEU A 339 18.29 -32.60 -13.69
C LEU A 339 17.31 -31.47 -13.98
N ALA A 340 17.16 -31.14 -15.26
CA ALA A 340 16.27 -30.09 -15.71
C ALA A 340 14.82 -30.41 -15.35
N ALA A 341 14.38 -31.67 -15.51
CA ALA A 341 13.05 -32.12 -15.08
C ALA A 341 12.85 -31.96 -13.57
N GLN A 342 13.86 -32.28 -12.75
CA GLN A 342 13.80 -32.11 -11.30
C GLN A 342 13.73 -30.63 -10.90
N ALA A 343 14.59 -29.78 -11.48
CA ALA A 343 14.61 -28.34 -11.18
C ALA A 343 13.31 -27.65 -11.60
N VAL A 344 12.81 -27.93 -12.81
CA VAL A 344 11.51 -27.45 -13.30
C VAL A 344 10.38 -27.94 -12.39
N SER A 345 10.40 -29.21 -11.97
CA SER A 345 9.40 -29.74 -11.05
C SER A 345 9.41 -29.02 -9.70
N ILE A 346 10.58 -28.65 -9.17
CA ILE A 346 10.69 -27.87 -7.93
C ILE A 346 10.00 -26.51 -8.10
N VAL A 347 10.33 -25.75 -9.16
CA VAL A 347 9.68 -24.45 -9.44
C VAL A 347 8.17 -24.61 -9.51
N ILE A 348 7.68 -25.49 -10.41
CA ILE A 348 6.25 -25.65 -10.67
C ILE A 348 5.49 -26.16 -9.44
N SER A 349 6.09 -27.02 -8.62
CA SER A 349 5.45 -27.52 -7.39
C SER A 349 5.35 -26.47 -6.28
N LYS A 350 6.33 -25.57 -6.18
CA LYS A 350 6.40 -24.57 -5.11
C LYS A 350 5.65 -23.28 -5.43
N LEU A 351 5.47 -22.95 -6.72
CA LEU A 351 4.77 -21.74 -7.15
C LEU A 351 3.41 -21.52 -6.47
N PRO A 352 2.50 -22.52 -6.38
CA PRO A 352 1.23 -22.34 -5.66
C PRO A 352 1.41 -21.93 -4.19
N THR A 353 2.42 -22.49 -3.51
CA THR A 353 2.69 -22.19 -2.10
C THR A 353 3.24 -20.77 -1.94
N VAL A 354 4.18 -20.36 -2.81
CA VAL A 354 4.70 -18.98 -2.83
C VAL A 354 3.58 -17.97 -3.04
N ILE A 355 2.67 -18.24 -3.98
CA ILE A 355 1.54 -17.35 -4.27
C ILE A 355 0.57 -17.27 -3.08
N ALA A 356 0.31 -18.39 -2.40
CA ALA A 356 -0.53 -18.40 -1.21
C ALA A 356 0.08 -17.58 -0.06
N CYS A 357 1.41 -17.50 0.02
CA CYS A 357 2.13 -16.72 1.04
C CYS A 357 2.28 -15.23 0.71
N LEU A 358 1.96 -14.80 -0.52
CA LEU A 358 2.05 -13.38 -0.89
C LEU A 358 0.98 -12.54 -0.18
N PRO A 359 1.30 -11.30 0.22
CA PRO A 359 0.32 -10.41 0.82
C PRO A 359 -0.90 -10.16 -0.09
N PRO A 360 -2.13 -10.11 0.46
CA PRO A 360 -3.33 -9.78 -0.30
C PRO A 360 -3.22 -8.52 -1.18
N PRO A 361 -2.56 -7.42 -0.76
CA PRO A 361 -2.35 -6.24 -1.61
C PRO A 361 -1.68 -6.54 -2.95
N ILE A 362 -0.67 -7.42 -2.96
CA ILE A 362 0.06 -7.79 -4.17
C ILE A 362 -0.81 -8.67 -5.08
N LYS A 363 -1.48 -9.69 -4.50
CA LYS A 363 -2.40 -10.55 -5.27
C LYS A 363 -3.49 -9.73 -5.96
N TYR A 364 -4.11 -8.81 -5.20
CA TYR A 364 -5.16 -7.93 -5.70
C TYR A 364 -4.66 -6.97 -6.79
N PHE A 365 -3.46 -6.39 -6.62
CA PHE A 365 -2.84 -5.53 -7.65
C PHE A 365 -2.65 -6.26 -8.99
N PHE A 366 -2.09 -7.48 -8.96
CA PHE A 366 -1.88 -8.25 -10.18
C PHE A 366 -3.21 -8.66 -10.83
N PHE A 367 -4.22 -8.98 -10.04
CA PHE A 367 -5.56 -9.24 -10.55
C PHE A 367 -6.20 -8.05 -11.24
N LEU A 368 -6.15 -6.86 -10.63
CA LEU A 368 -6.66 -5.65 -11.27
C LEU A 368 -5.87 -5.31 -12.54
N SER A 369 -4.55 -5.47 -12.51
CA SER A 369 -3.68 -5.24 -13.66
C SER A 369 -4.03 -6.15 -14.83
N GLU A 370 -4.28 -7.45 -14.58
CA GLU A 370 -4.76 -8.39 -15.61
C GLU A 370 -6.07 -7.96 -16.25
N ARG A 371 -7.02 -7.44 -15.46
CA ARG A 371 -8.32 -6.98 -15.99
C ARG A 371 -8.20 -5.75 -16.87
N LYS A 372 -7.24 -4.87 -16.59
CA LYS A 372 -7.01 -3.65 -17.38
C LYS A 372 -6.21 -3.93 -18.66
N MET A 373 -5.35 -4.94 -18.67
CA MET A 373 -4.56 -5.34 -19.84
C MET A 373 -5.35 -6.28 -20.76
N SER A 374 -6.31 -5.75 -21.54
CA SER A 374 -7.23 -6.60 -22.33
C SER A 374 -6.82 -6.92 -23.77
N GLU A 375 -5.88 -6.19 -24.40
CA GLU A 375 -5.61 -6.36 -25.85
C GLU A 375 -4.38 -7.23 -26.18
N ASN A 376 -3.32 -7.23 -25.36
CA ASN A 376 -2.07 -7.99 -25.63
C ASN A 376 -1.97 -9.34 -24.89
N PHE A 377 -3.02 -9.76 -24.17
CA PHE A 377 -2.94 -10.84 -23.17
C PHE A 377 -3.38 -12.23 -23.65
N VAL A 378 -3.63 -12.40 -24.95
CA VAL A 378 -4.17 -13.65 -25.50
C VAL A 378 -3.22 -14.84 -25.28
N ASP A 379 -1.91 -14.59 -25.29
CA ASP A 379 -0.88 -15.64 -25.09
C ASP A 379 -0.67 -16.02 -23.62
N LEU A 380 -0.90 -15.10 -22.67
CA LEU A 380 -0.83 -15.38 -21.23
C LEU A 380 -2.03 -16.18 -20.70
N LYS A 381 -3.07 -16.47 -21.50
CA LYS A 381 -4.30 -17.14 -21.00
C LYS A 381 -4.07 -18.48 -20.30
N LYS A 382 -2.89 -19.11 -20.43
CA LYS A 382 -2.51 -20.34 -19.71
C LYS A 382 -2.09 -20.11 -18.26
N ALA A 383 -1.61 -18.92 -17.87
CA ALA A 383 -1.16 -18.59 -16.51
C ALA A 383 -1.43 -17.12 -16.15
N SER A 384 -1.81 -16.82 -14.89
CA SER A 384 -1.99 -15.42 -14.43
C SER A 384 -0.69 -14.61 -14.55
N LEU A 385 -0.79 -13.29 -14.75
CA LEU A 385 0.31 -12.32 -14.81
C LEU A 385 1.25 -12.42 -13.61
N LEU A 386 0.72 -12.68 -12.41
CA LEU A 386 1.54 -12.91 -11.23
C LEU A 386 2.43 -14.15 -11.37
N VAL A 387 1.87 -15.26 -11.87
CA VAL A 387 2.61 -16.52 -12.10
C VAL A 387 3.69 -16.31 -13.16
N TRP A 388 3.34 -15.61 -14.23
CA TRP A 388 4.27 -15.20 -15.27
C TRP A 388 5.44 -14.39 -14.69
N ASN A 389 5.14 -13.33 -13.94
CA ASN A 389 6.16 -12.47 -13.34
C ASN A 389 7.09 -13.22 -12.37
N LEU A 390 6.56 -14.12 -11.54
CA LEU A 390 7.39 -14.95 -10.67
C LEU A 390 8.35 -15.83 -11.47
N ILE A 391 7.90 -16.44 -12.58
CA ILE A 391 8.76 -17.26 -13.44
C ILE A 391 9.79 -16.40 -14.17
N VAL A 392 9.41 -15.24 -14.69
CA VAL A 392 10.33 -14.30 -15.35
C VAL A 392 11.41 -13.84 -14.36
N ILE A 393 11.04 -13.49 -13.13
CA ILE A 393 11.99 -13.10 -12.08
C ILE A 393 12.94 -14.26 -11.76
N ILE A 394 12.42 -15.49 -11.57
CA ILE A 394 13.26 -16.68 -11.34
C ILE A 394 14.25 -16.87 -12.49
N CYS A 395 13.78 -16.82 -13.74
CA CYS A 395 14.64 -16.99 -14.92
C CYS A 395 15.73 -15.92 -15.00
N ARG A 396 15.37 -14.66 -14.75
CA ARG A 396 16.31 -13.53 -14.81
C ARG A 396 17.31 -13.56 -13.65
N ILE A 397 16.91 -13.99 -12.45
CA ILE A 397 17.83 -14.24 -11.33
C ILE A 397 18.85 -15.30 -11.72
N PHE A 398 18.42 -16.40 -12.36
CA PHE A 398 19.34 -17.46 -12.80
C PHE A 398 20.27 -17.04 -13.95
N GLU A 399 19.80 -16.17 -14.84
CA GLU A 399 20.63 -15.56 -15.89
C GLU A 399 21.67 -14.59 -15.28
N ASP A 400 21.30 -13.82 -14.25
CA ASP A 400 22.19 -12.95 -13.47
C ASP A 400 22.86 -13.71 -12.31
N GLY A 401 23.94 -14.42 -12.64
CA GLY A 401 24.68 -15.21 -11.65
C GLY A 401 25.19 -14.44 -10.42
N ASN A 402 25.32 -13.11 -10.50
CA ASN A 402 25.73 -12.29 -9.35
C ASN A 402 24.58 -12.15 -8.34
N THR A 403 23.34 -12.00 -8.82
CA THR A 403 22.15 -11.96 -7.96
C THR A 403 21.91 -13.31 -7.27
N VAL A 404 22.22 -14.43 -7.93
CA VAL A 404 22.16 -15.76 -7.27
C VAL A 404 23.16 -15.84 -6.12
N GLU A 405 24.40 -15.37 -6.32
CA GLU A 405 25.42 -15.37 -5.29
C GLU A 405 25.02 -14.49 -4.10
N LEU A 406 24.45 -13.32 -4.36
CA LEU A 406 23.93 -12.44 -3.31
C LEU A 406 22.80 -13.09 -2.49
N LEU A 407 21.87 -13.80 -3.16
CA LEU A 407 20.70 -14.39 -2.52
C LEU A 407 20.98 -15.71 -1.79
N THR A 408 21.96 -16.47 -2.27
CA THR A 408 22.26 -17.83 -1.79
C THR A 408 23.59 -17.96 -1.07
N GLY A 409 24.49 -16.98 -1.19
CA GLY A 409 25.86 -17.03 -0.68
C GLY A 409 26.77 -18.02 -1.43
N ALA A 410 26.27 -18.66 -2.49
CA ALA A 410 27.00 -19.67 -3.24
C ALA A 410 27.46 -19.13 -4.60
N SER A 411 28.77 -19.17 -4.86
CA SER A 411 29.34 -18.79 -6.15
C SER A 411 28.99 -19.83 -7.22
N LEU A 412 28.35 -19.40 -8.31
CA LEU A 412 28.02 -20.27 -9.43
C LEU A 412 29.22 -20.44 -10.39
N ASP A 413 29.59 -21.68 -10.68
CA ASP A 413 30.58 -21.97 -11.71
C ASP A 413 29.99 -21.89 -13.12
N ARG A 414 30.86 -21.86 -14.13
CA ARG A 414 30.45 -21.77 -15.55
C ARG A 414 29.48 -22.88 -15.95
N TRP A 415 29.67 -24.10 -15.44
CA TRP A 415 28.78 -25.22 -15.76
C TRP A 415 27.38 -25.03 -15.16
N SER A 416 27.28 -24.63 -13.88
CA SER A 416 25.97 -24.33 -13.27
C SER A 416 25.26 -23.17 -13.97
N LYS A 417 25.98 -22.12 -14.39
CA LYS A 417 25.39 -21.01 -15.17
C LYS A 417 24.80 -21.48 -16.51
N GLU A 418 25.54 -22.31 -17.26
CA GLU A 418 25.07 -22.88 -18.53
C GLU A 418 23.89 -23.86 -18.34
N LYS A 419 23.86 -24.63 -17.23
CA LYS A 419 22.74 -25.52 -16.94
C LYS A 419 21.49 -24.78 -16.47
N LEU A 420 21.66 -23.71 -15.68
CA LEU A 420 20.56 -22.85 -15.22
C LEU A 420 19.91 -22.09 -16.37
N SER A 421 20.69 -21.57 -17.34
CA SER A 421 20.13 -20.91 -18.53
C SER A 421 19.25 -21.86 -19.35
N LEU A 422 19.64 -23.14 -19.49
CA LEU A 422 18.82 -24.16 -20.13
C LEU A 422 17.52 -24.46 -19.36
N ILE A 423 17.53 -24.35 -18.03
CA ILE A 423 16.30 -24.44 -17.22
C ILE A 423 15.40 -23.24 -17.44
N CYS A 424 15.95 -22.02 -17.57
CA CYS A 424 15.18 -20.83 -17.91
C CYS A 424 14.46 -21.01 -19.25
N VAL A 425 15.14 -21.55 -20.27
CA VAL A 425 14.54 -21.88 -21.57
C VAL A 425 13.41 -22.92 -21.42
N CYS A 426 13.56 -23.90 -20.54
CA CYS A 426 12.50 -24.88 -20.26
C CYS A 426 11.28 -24.23 -19.60
N LEU A 427 11.49 -23.35 -18.62
CA LEU A 427 10.41 -22.65 -17.90
C LEU A 427 9.65 -21.67 -18.82
N LYS A 428 10.37 -20.87 -19.61
CA LYS A 428 9.80 -19.98 -20.63
C LYS A 428 8.98 -20.75 -21.66
N GLY A 429 9.49 -21.90 -22.12
CA GLY A 429 8.79 -22.78 -23.05
C GLY A 429 7.52 -23.43 -22.48
N ILE A 430 7.46 -23.72 -21.17
CA ILE A 430 6.23 -24.21 -20.50
C ILE A 430 5.16 -23.11 -20.46
N MET A 431 5.58 -21.86 -20.31
CA MET A 431 4.69 -20.71 -20.19
C MET A 431 4.19 -20.15 -21.53
N GLY A 432 4.73 -20.64 -22.66
CA GLY A 432 4.24 -20.32 -24.00
C GLY A 432 5.03 -19.24 -24.75
N GLU A 433 6.19 -18.81 -24.25
CA GLU A 433 7.09 -17.89 -24.95
C GLU A 433 7.71 -18.63 -26.16
N GLN A 434 7.04 -18.57 -27.32
CA GLN A 434 7.53 -19.19 -28.56
C GLN A 434 8.62 -18.31 -29.18
N THR A 435 9.86 -18.44 -28.70
CA THR A 435 11.00 -18.22 -29.59
C THR A 435 10.97 -19.32 -30.65
N SER A 436 11.00 -18.91 -31.92
CA SER A 436 10.97 -19.76 -33.13
C SER A 436 11.55 -21.17 -32.93
N SER A 437 10.69 -22.17 -33.08
CA SER A 437 10.90 -23.62 -32.87
C SER A 437 11.17 -24.07 -31.41
N PRO A 438 10.32 -24.94 -30.83
CA PRO A 438 10.55 -25.46 -29.49
C PRO A 438 11.83 -26.28 -29.46
N ASN A 439 12.79 -25.83 -28.67
CA ASN A 439 14.09 -26.48 -28.52
C ASN A 439 13.88 -27.97 -28.16
N GLN A 440 14.49 -28.91 -28.90
CA GLN A 440 14.29 -30.36 -28.71
C GLN A 440 14.51 -30.81 -27.25
N MET A 441 15.38 -30.09 -26.52
CA MET A 441 15.64 -30.31 -25.10
C MET A 441 14.43 -29.99 -24.22
N THR A 442 13.74 -28.87 -24.46
CA THR A 442 12.53 -28.47 -23.72
C THR A 442 11.43 -29.51 -23.87
N GLN A 443 11.22 -30.01 -25.10
CA GLN A 443 10.24 -31.07 -25.36
C GLN A 443 10.58 -32.38 -24.62
N LYS A 444 11.86 -32.78 -24.59
CA LYS A 444 12.30 -33.97 -23.85
C LYS A 444 12.12 -33.84 -22.33
N VAL A 445 12.36 -32.65 -21.77
CA VAL A 445 12.14 -32.38 -20.34
C VAL A 445 10.64 -32.42 -20.01
N ILE A 446 9.81 -31.76 -20.81
CA ILE A 446 8.34 -31.78 -20.64
C ILE A 446 7.81 -33.21 -20.76
N GLN A 447 8.21 -33.96 -21.79
CA GLN A 447 7.83 -35.37 -21.96
C GLN A 447 8.30 -36.24 -20.80
N SER A 448 9.51 -36.01 -20.26
CA SER A 448 10.00 -36.76 -19.10
C SER A 448 9.18 -36.50 -17.84
N ILE A 449 8.67 -35.27 -17.65
CA ILE A 449 7.79 -34.95 -16.52
C ILE A 449 6.40 -35.56 -16.77
N GLU A 450 5.87 -35.42 -17.98
CA GLU A 450 4.54 -35.92 -18.37
C GLU A 450 4.45 -37.45 -18.27
N GLN A 451 5.51 -38.17 -18.66
CA GLN A 451 5.62 -39.63 -18.49
C GLN A 451 5.60 -40.06 -17.02
N GLN A 452 6.16 -39.26 -16.12
CA GLN A 452 6.14 -39.55 -14.68
C GLN A 452 4.85 -39.11 -14.00
N LYS A 453 4.25 -38.00 -14.46
CA LYS A 453 3.08 -37.36 -13.86
C LYS A 453 2.23 -36.70 -14.96
N PRO A 454 1.21 -37.38 -15.50
CA PRO A 454 0.37 -36.84 -16.56
C PRO A 454 -0.46 -35.64 -16.06
N ASN A 455 -0.61 -34.61 -16.90
CA ASN A 455 -1.31 -33.34 -16.66
C ASN A 455 -0.85 -32.53 -15.45
N TRP A 456 0.21 -32.94 -14.75
CA TRP A 456 0.57 -32.38 -13.45
C TRP A 456 1.01 -30.92 -13.54
N ILE A 457 1.80 -30.56 -14.55
CA ILE A 457 2.25 -29.17 -14.78
C ILE A 457 1.02 -28.25 -14.96
N LYS A 458 0.07 -28.68 -15.80
CA LYS A 458 -1.17 -27.93 -16.05
C LYS A 458 -2.00 -27.78 -14.78
N CYS A 459 -2.14 -28.84 -13.98
CA CYS A 459 -2.86 -28.79 -12.71
C CYS A 459 -2.20 -27.83 -11.70
N GLN A 460 -0.87 -27.83 -11.59
CA GLN A 460 -0.16 -26.89 -10.69
C GLN A 460 -0.31 -25.43 -11.14
N LEU A 461 -0.19 -25.15 -12.45
CA LEU A 461 -0.39 -23.81 -12.98
C LEU A 461 -1.83 -23.32 -12.81
N LEU A 462 -2.82 -24.19 -12.99
CA LEU A 462 -4.22 -23.87 -12.71
C LEU A 462 -4.45 -23.60 -11.22
N LYS A 463 -3.84 -24.38 -10.33
CA LYS A 463 -3.91 -24.14 -8.88
C LYS A 463 -3.27 -22.81 -8.51
N ALA A 464 -2.09 -22.51 -9.04
CA ALA A 464 -1.40 -21.24 -8.85
C ALA A 464 -2.24 -20.05 -9.33
N ARG A 465 -2.89 -20.17 -10.49
CA ARG A 465 -3.82 -19.17 -11.02
C ARG A 465 -5.06 -18.99 -10.14
N LYS A 466 -5.60 -20.06 -9.58
CA LYS A 466 -6.75 -19.95 -8.66
C LYS A 466 -6.35 -19.18 -7.40
N LEU A 467 -5.19 -19.49 -6.83
CA LEU A 467 -4.67 -18.83 -5.64
C LEU A 467 -4.27 -17.36 -5.86
N SER A 468 -3.89 -16.98 -7.08
CA SER A 468 -3.67 -15.56 -7.41
C SER A 468 -4.97 -14.76 -7.45
N THR A 469 -6.11 -15.43 -7.65
CA THR A 469 -7.46 -14.84 -7.65
C THR A 469 -8.21 -14.93 -6.31
N GLU A 470 -7.69 -15.70 -5.36
CA GLU A 470 -8.24 -15.82 -4.01
C GLU A 470 -7.45 -14.87 -3.07
N TRP A 471 -8.00 -13.69 -2.76
CA TRP A 471 -7.37 -12.70 -1.87
C TRP A 471 -7.84 -12.80 -0.43
#